data_AF-A0A9P8LD42-F1
#
_entry.id   AF-A0A9P8LD42-F1
#
_cell.length_a   1.000
_cell.length_b   1.000
_cell.length_c   1.000
_cell.angle_alpha   90.00
_cell.angle_beta   90.00
_cell.angle_gamma   90.00
#
_symmetry.space_group_name_H-M   'P 1'
#
loop_
_entity.id
_entity.type
_entity.pdbx_description
1 polymer ?
#
loop_
_entity_poly.entity_id
_entity_poly.type
_entity_poly.pdbx_seq_one_letter_code
_entity_poly.pdbx_strand_id
1 'polypeptide(L)'
;MFANLVCDPPLGQATVRPATETTFVVNEEPHRGIRRRYFTAALRWENGSMWAPRFTVKFRTDQFETWRWVNDAYSLSDGQILFQQLSPPNAADLGNYIGDLNPDFNINPSQAGEPRQWVWSITAPVGEAKGRDSGYTEITLGCPQDISRWFSIVRHWSPWFAPRHGKSKFSADKDSILVSFLRNDGFHMVLLAISGLDSILTVLKADSKGNIVVSSRNDGLSEGTTRVLASVGRDLDSTLGILMNRAREIASQEQVELGNAEAQLQTYGGVEPKWYEFWYDGLGYCTWNSLGQDLSEEKILHALEDLDKNNIRISNLIIDDNWQSLVYLNLHDSIALADFE
;
A
#
# COMPACT_ATOMS: atom_id res chain seq x y z
N MET A 1 -7.82 -19.03 -33.50
CA MET A 1 -7.42 -17.77 -32.86
C MET A 1 -5.90 -17.67 -32.91
N PHE A 2 -5.42 -16.54 -33.41
CA PHE A 2 -4.02 -16.17 -33.56
C PHE A 2 -3.80 -14.81 -32.91
N ALA A 3 -2.63 -14.58 -32.34
CA ALA A 3 -2.25 -13.31 -31.73
C ALA A 3 -0.83 -12.91 -32.18
N ASN A 4 -0.50 -11.63 -32.11
CA ASN A 4 0.84 -11.07 -32.27
C ASN A 4 1.07 -10.01 -31.20
N LEU A 5 2.25 -10.03 -30.57
CA LEU A 5 2.70 -8.98 -29.67
C LEU A 5 3.45 -7.94 -30.49
N VAL A 6 2.99 -6.70 -30.44
CA VAL A 6 3.61 -5.57 -31.15
C VAL A 6 4.14 -4.61 -30.10
N CYS A 7 5.45 -4.40 -30.09
CA CYS A 7 6.11 -3.49 -29.16
C CYS A 7 6.68 -2.28 -29.91
N ASP A 8 6.86 -1.18 -29.18
CA ASP A 8 7.62 -0.03 -29.69
C ASP A 8 9.06 -0.44 -30.05
N PRO A 9 9.69 0.21 -31.04
CA PRO A 9 11.12 0.06 -31.29
C PRO A 9 11.95 0.32 -30.02
N PRO A 10 13.03 -0.44 -29.77
CA PRO A 10 13.67 -1.42 -30.66
C PRO A 10 13.11 -2.86 -30.62
N LEU A 11 12.14 -3.17 -29.76
CA LEU A 11 11.64 -4.57 -29.64
C LEU A 11 10.91 -5.05 -30.90
N GLY A 12 10.28 -4.13 -31.63
CA GLY A 12 9.56 -4.44 -32.86
C GLY A 12 8.40 -5.40 -32.63
N GLN A 13 8.11 -6.24 -33.62
CA GLN A 13 7.00 -7.18 -33.58
C GLN A 13 7.49 -8.61 -33.30
N ALA A 14 6.90 -9.26 -32.29
CA ALA A 14 7.12 -10.66 -31.98
C ALA A 14 5.86 -11.48 -32.28
N THR A 15 5.97 -12.45 -33.19
CA THR A 15 4.91 -13.44 -33.40
C THR A 15 4.83 -14.32 -32.16
N VAL A 16 3.69 -14.26 -31.47
CA VAL A 16 3.47 -15.12 -30.31
C VAL A 16 3.07 -16.52 -30.75
N ARG A 17 3.50 -17.54 -30.01
CA ARG A 17 3.16 -18.95 -30.26
C ARG A 17 2.16 -19.41 -29.21
N PRO A 18 1.24 -20.33 -29.52
CA PRO A 18 0.40 -20.95 -28.51
C PRO A 18 1.27 -21.52 -27.38
N ALA A 19 0.99 -21.13 -26.14
CA ALA A 19 1.70 -21.65 -24.98
C ALA A 19 1.17 -23.06 -24.67
N THR A 20 2.09 -23.99 -24.43
CA THR A 20 1.78 -25.38 -24.06
C THR A 20 1.59 -25.55 -22.56
N GLU A 21 2.05 -24.59 -21.77
CA GLU A 21 1.92 -24.56 -20.32
C GLU A 21 0.84 -23.55 -19.91
N THR A 22 -0.03 -23.96 -19.00
CA THR A 22 -0.97 -23.07 -18.33
C THR A 22 -0.21 -22.20 -17.35
N THR A 23 -0.05 -20.91 -17.64
CA THR A 23 0.30 -19.92 -16.63
C THR A 23 -0.74 -19.97 -15.50
N PHE A 24 -0.27 -20.08 -14.25
CA PHE A 24 -1.13 -20.01 -13.08
C PHE A 24 -1.88 -18.67 -13.07
N VAL A 25 -3.19 -18.73 -13.27
CA VAL A 25 -4.10 -17.62 -12.97
C VAL A 25 -4.61 -17.89 -11.56
N VAL A 26 -4.24 -17.02 -10.62
CA VAL A 26 -4.75 -17.09 -9.25
C VAL A 26 -6.21 -16.62 -9.28
N ASN A 27 -7.12 -17.43 -8.73
CA ASN A 27 -8.57 -17.18 -8.57
C ASN A 27 -9.41 -17.05 -9.85
N GLU A 28 -9.66 -18.15 -10.58
CA GLU A 28 -10.84 -18.20 -11.46
C GLU A 28 -11.59 -19.54 -11.37
N GLU A 29 -12.87 -19.44 -11.01
CA GLU A 29 -13.87 -20.50 -11.19
C GLU A 29 -13.94 -20.89 -12.69
N PRO A 30 -13.97 -22.18 -13.04
CA PRO A 30 -14.12 -22.62 -14.42
C PRO A 30 -15.53 -22.31 -14.93
N HIS A 31 -15.72 -21.12 -15.51
CA HIS A 31 -16.95 -20.79 -16.22
C HIS A 31 -17.16 -21.74 -17.41
N ARG A 32 -18.24 -22.54 -17.36
CA ARG A 32 -18.64 -23.42 -18.47
C ARG A 32 -18.91 -22.58 -19.73
N GLY A 33 -18.14 -22.83 -20.79
CA GLY A 33 -18.34 -22.22 -22.11
C GLY A 33 -17.20 -21.31 -22.61
N ILE A 34 -16.26 -20.92 -21.74
CA ILE A 34 -15.13 -20.07 -22.14
C ILE A 34 -13.94 -20.95 -22.56
N ARG A 35 -13.51 -20.84 -23.83
CA ARG A 35 -12.26 -21.44 -24.31
C ARG A 35 -11.12 -20.42 -24.20
N ARG A 36 -10.23 -20.60 -23.22
CA ARG A 36 -9.02 -19.80 -23.06
C ARG A 36 -7.89 -20.33 -23.95
N ARG A 37 -7.07 -19.44 -24.52
CA ARG A 37 -5.85 -19.78 -25.23
C ARG A 37 -4.72 -18.87 -24.76
N TYR A 38 -3.61 -19.46 -24.37
CA TYR A 38 -2.43 -18.76 -23.92
C TYR A 38 -1.43 -18.63 -25.06
N PHE A 39 -0.68 -17.54 -25.07
CA PHE A 39 0.34 -17.27 -26.06
C PHE A 39 1.62 -16.80 -25.37
N THR A 40 2.77 -17.18 -25.91
CA THR A 40 4.09 -16.81 -25.39
C THR A 40 4.96 -16.24 -26.51
N ALA A 41 5.82 -15.29 -26.18
CA ALA A 41 6.88 -14.76 -27.04
C ALA A 41 8.13 -14.46 -26.23
N ALA A 42 9.30 -14.60 -26.87
CA ALA A 42 10.57 -14.17 -26.31
C ALA A 42 10.90 -12.77 -26.85
N LEU A 43 11.15 -11.83 -25.95
CA LEU A 43 11.61 -10.49 -26.26
C LEU A 43 13.11 -10.40 -26.00
N ARG A 44 13.87 -9.82 -26.94
CA ARG A 44 15.30 -9.57 -26.75
C ARG A 44 15.48 -8.17 -26.19
N TRP A 45 15.98 -8.08 -24.97
CA TRP A 45 16.30 -6.82 -24.32
C TRP A 45 17.82 -6.64 -24.25
N GLU A 46 18.30 -5.47 -24.70
CA GLU A 46 19.69 -5.08 -24.51
C GLU A 46 19.84 -4.40 -23.15
N ASN A 47 20.75 -4.94 -22.35
CA ASN A 47 20.98 -4.53 -20.97
C ASN A 47 21.39 -3.05 -20.90
N GLY A 48 20.81 -2.29 -19.97
CA GLY A 48 21.14 -0.88 -19.73
C GLY A 48 20.25 0.16 -20.42
N SER A 49 19.31 -0.27 -21.26
CA SER A 49 18.32 0.65 -21.83
C SER A 49 17.21 0.93 -20.80
N MET A 50 17.11 2.17 -20.30
CA MET A 50 16.12 2.65 -19.30
C MET A 50 14.68 2.77 -19.85
N TRP A 51 14.46 2.28 -21.06
CA TRP A 51 13.19 2.40 -21.74
C TRP A 51 12.17 1.39 -21.20
N ALA A 52 10.92 1.84 -21.07
CA ALA A 52 9.78 1.02 -20.68
C ALA A 52 8.89 0.79 -21.91
N PRO A 53 9.15 -0.25 -22.73
CA PRO A 53 8.43 -0.49 -23.97
C PRO A 53 6.94 -0.48 -23.76
N ARG A 54 6.21 0.17 -24.66
CA ARG A 54 4.80 -0.10 -24.78
C ARG A 54 4.59 -1.27 -25.71
N PHE A 55 3.54 -2.02 -25.43
CA PHE A 55 3.11 -3.09 -26.30
C PHE A 55 1.60 -3.08 -26.45
N THR A 56 1.16 -3.58 -27.59
CA THR A 56 -0.23 -3.90 -27.83
C THR A 56 -0.33 -5.25 -28.50
N VAL A 57 -1.55 -5.76 -28.61
CA VAL A 57 -1.81 -7.08 -29.18
C VAL A 57 -2.65 -6.92 -30.44
N LYS A 58 -2.23 -7.58 -31.51
CA LYS A 58 -3.12 -7.88 -32.65
C LYS A 58 -3.66 -9.29 -32.50
N PHE A 59 -4.91 -9.50 -32.87
CA PHE A 59 -5.52 -10.83 -32.90
C PHE A 59 -6.43 -11.03 -34.11
N ARG A 60 -6.69 -12.30 -34.43
CA ARG A 60 -7.73 -12.74 -35.38
C ARG A 60 -8.29 -14.09 -34.94
N THR A 61 -9.57 -14.36 -35.17
CA THR A 61 -10.19 -15.57 -34.63
C THR A 61 -9.96 -16.79 -35.52
N ASP A 62 -9.78 -16.58 -36.83
CA ASP A 62 -9.38 -17.60 -37.80
C ASP A 62 -8.24 -17.11 -38.73
N GLN A 63 -7.83 -17.95 -39.69
CA GLN A 63 -6.71 -17.67 -40.59
C GLN A 63 -7.05 -16.79 -41.80
N PHE A 64 -8.34 -16.65 -42.09
CA PHE A 64 -8.91 -15.88 -43.21
C PHE A 64 -9.40 -14.48 -42.77
N GLU A 65 -9.65 -14.30 -41.47
CA GLU A 65 -9.95 -13.01 -40.86
C GLU A 65 -8.78 -12.03 -40.90
N THR A 66 -9.13 -10.75 -41.02
CA THR A 66 -8.20 -9.63 -40.90
C THR A 66 -7.73 -9.47 -39.45
N TRP A 67 -6.47 -9.09 -39.28
CA TRP A 67 -5.94 -8.71 -37.98
C TRP A 67 -6.66 -7.49 -37.42
N ARG A 68 -7.07 -7.59 -36.16
CA ARG A 68 -7.65 -6.49 -35.38
C ARG A 68 -6.69 -6.13 -34.26
N TRP A 69 -6.59 -4.84 -33.94
CA TRP A 69 -5.88 -4.41 -32.75
C TRP A 69 -6.79 -4.47 -31.53
N VAL A 70 -6.21 -4.84 -30.38
CA VAL A 70 -6.95 -4.88 -29.10
C VAL A 70 -7.38 -3.49 -28.66
N ASN A 71 -6.55 -2.46 -28.88
CA ASN A 71 -6.89 -1.08 -28.54
C ASN A 71 -8.13 -0.58 -29.31
N ASP A 72 -8.21 -0.84 -30.62
CA ASP A 72 -9.34 -0.44 -31.46
C ASP A 72 -10.61 -1.25 -31.10
N ALA A 73 -10.45 -2.55 -30.89
CA ALA A 73 -11.59 -3.44 -30.65
C ALA A 73 -12.23 -3.26 -29.26
N TYR A 74 -11.45 -2.86 -28.26
CA TYR A 74 -11.88 -2.83 -26.86
C TYR A 74 -11.65 -1.48 -26.16
N SER A 75 -11.20 -0.45 -26.89
CA SER A 75 -10.86 0.87 -26.32
C SER A 75 -9.83 0.80 -25.18
N LEU A 76 -8.88 -0.13 -25.28
CA LEU A 76 -7.82 -0.34 -24.29
C LEU A 76 -6.57 0.46 -24.65
N SER A 77 -5.87 0.98 -23.64
CA SER A 77 -4.54 1.56 -23.83
C SER A 77 -3.48 0.47 -23.96
N ASP A 78 -2.34 0.81 -24.56
CA ASP A 78 -1.19 -0.08 -24.63
C ASP A 78 -0.70 -0.50 -23.24
N GLY A 79 -0.22 -1.75 -23.17
CA GLY A 79 0.50 -2.28 -22.02
C GLY A 79 1.92 -1.70 -21.96
N GLN A 80 2.58 -1.88 -20.83
CA GLN A 80 3.96 -1.44 -20.63
C GLN A 80 4.78 -2.56 -20.01
N ILE A 81 5.99 -2.76 -20.50
CA ILE A 81 6.98 -3.67 -19.93
C ILE A 81 8.01 -2.81 -19.18
N LEU A 82 8.26 -3.16 -17.92
CA LEU A 82 9.29 -2.54 -17.09
C LEU A 82 10.38 -3.58 -16.84
N PHE A 83 11.62 -3.24 -17.21
CA PHE A 83 12.77 -4.09 -16.96
C PHE A 83 13.42 -3.64 -15.65
N GLN A 84 13.29 -4.48 -14.62
CA GLN A 84 13.95 -4.21 -13.35
C GLN A 84 15.47 -4.30 -13.51
N GLN A 85 16.18 -3.23 -13.15
CA GLN A 85 17.63 -3.20 -13.21
C GLN A 85 18.25 -4.12 -12.14
N LEU A 86 19.49 -4.56 -12.39
CA LEU A 86 20.21 -5.46 -11.48
C LEU A 86 20.62 -4.78 -10.16
N SER A 87 20.76 -3.47 -10.16
CA SER A 87 21.13 -2.68 -8.98
C SER A 87 20.46 -1.32 -9.04
N PRO A 88 20.02 -0.77 -7.90
CA PRO A 88 19.41 0.55 -7.88
C PRO A 88 20.47 1.66 -8.08
N PRO A 89 20.06 2.88 -8.50
CA PRO A 89 20.90 4.08 -8.42
C PRO A 89 21.43 4.25 -6.98
N ASN A 90 22.64 4.80 -6.78
CA ASN A 90 23.36 4.84 -5.48
C ASN A 90 22.42 4.75 -4.25
N ALA A 91 22.34 3.56 -3.67
CA ALA A 91 21.25 3.21 -2.76
C ALA A 91 21.25 4.00 -1.44
N ALA A 92 22.34 4.70 -1.11
CA ALA A 92 22.45 5.48 0.13
C ALA A 92 21.95 6.92 -0.01
N ASP A 93 21.80 7.43 -1.23
CA ASP A 93 21.49 8.84 -1.48
C ASP A 93 20.07 9.00 -2.03
N LEU A 94 19.19 9.53 -1.17
CA LEU A 94 17.78 9.76 -1.46
C LEU A 94 17.57 10.71 -2.65
N GLY A 95 18.54 11.58 -2.95
CA GLY A 95 18.47 12.54 -4.06
C GLY A 95 18.40 11.89 -5.45
N ASN A 96 18.79 10.63 -5.57
CA ASN A 96 18.65 9.87 -6.82
C ASN A 96 17.19 9.45 -7.09
N TYR A 97 16.32 9.55 -6.08
CA TYR A 97 14.93 9.10 -6.15
C TYR A 97 13.93 10.24 -6.01
N ILE A 98 14.30 11.27 -5.25
CA ILE A 98 13.53 12.49 -5.04
C ILE A 98 14.41 13.66 -5.46
N GLY A 99 14.02 14.35 -6.53
CA GLY A 99 14.69 15.57 -7.00
C GLY A 99 14.27 16.78 -6.16
N ASP A 100 15.12 17.80 -6.16
CA ASP A 100 14.90 19.05 -5.40
C ASP A 100 14.62 18.80 -3.91
N LEU A 101 15.39 17.88 -3.30
CA LEU A 101 15.27 17.58 -1.87
C LEU A 101 15.44 18.84 -1.04
N ASN A 102 14.46 19.10 -0.18
CA ASN A 102 14.47 20.29 0.64
C ASN A 102 15.47 20.17 1.81
N PRO A 103 16.42 21.12 1.96
CA PRO A 103 17.43 21.09 3.02
C PRO A 103 16.87 21.29 4.43
N ASP A 104 15.60 21.69 4.59
CA ASP A 104 14.95 21.82 5.90
C ASP A 104 14.73 20.45 6.58
N PHE A 105 14.80 19.35 5.82
CA PHE A 105 14.74 18.00 6.38
C PHE A 105 16.12 17.48 6.78
N ASN A 106 16.19 16.87 7.95
CA ASN A 106 17.30 16.01 8.34
C ASN A 106 17.06 14.59 7.80
N ILE A 107 17.92 14.12 6.90
CA ILE A 107 17.79 12.82 6.23
C ILE A 107 18.93 11.91 6.68
N ASN A 108 18.60 10.86 7.43
CA ASN A 108 19.56 9.93 8.00
C ASN A 108 19.43 8.54 7.34
N PRO A 109 20.37 8.14 6.47
CA PRO A 109 20.37 6.81 5.87
C PRO A 109 20.87 5.74 6.86
N SER A 110 20.22 4.58 6.86
CA SER A 110 20.64 3.38 7.59
C SER A 110 20.44 2.13 6.71
N GLN A 111 21.31 1.13 6.85
CA GLN A 111 21.11 -0.15 6.16
C GLN A 111 20.11 -1.00 6.92
N ALA A 112 19.20 -1.66 6.20
CA ALA A 112 18.23 -2.58 6.79
C ALA A 112 17.88 -3.70 5.80
N GLY A 113 17.72 -4.93 6.30
CA GLY A 113 17.32 -6.08 5.50
C GLY A 113 18.46 -6.67 4.65
N GLU A 114 18.23 -6.83 3.34
CA GLU A 114 19.20 -7.40 2.41
C GLU A 114 20.43 -6.50 2.20
N PRO A 115 21.58 -7.06 1.74
CA PRO A 115 22.73 -6.26 1.38
C PRO A 115 22.34 -5.17 0.37
N ARG A 116 22.61 -3.91 0.73
CA ARG A 116 22.37 -2.69 -0.08
C ARG A 116 20.94 -2.16 -0.10
N GLN A 117 20.05 -2.62 0.79
CA GLN A 117 18.78 -1.94 1.02
C GLN A 117 18.93 -0.91 2.14
N TRP A 118 18.40 0.29 1.89
CA TRP A 118 18.53 1.43 2.78
C TRP A 118 17.15 1.90 3.23
N VAL A 119 17.11 2.37 4.46
CA VAL A 119 15.99 3.10 5.05
C VAL A 119 16.48 4.48 5.43
N TRP A 120 15.78 5.50 4.97
CA TRP A 120 16.02 6.88 5.35
C TRP A 120 15.02 7.30 6.42
N SER A 121 15.52 7.82 7.54
CA SER A 121 14.72 8.57 8.50
C SER A 121 14.74 10.04 8.12
N ILE A 122 13.58 10.58 7.75
CA ILE A 122 13.39 11.95 7.27
C ILE A 122 12.65 12.70 8.37
N THR A 123 13.28 13.70 8.97
CA THR A 123 12.73 14.44 10.10
C THR A 123 12.82 15.95 9.95
N ALA A 124 11.88 16.66 10.56
CA ALA A 124 11.85 18.11 10.67
C ALA A 124 11.14 18.54 11.96
N PRO A 125 11.45 19.70 12.53
CA PRO A 125 10.75 20.20 13.71
C PRO A 125 9.29 20.57 13.38
N VAL A 126 8.39 20.37 14.34
CA VAL A 126 7.03 20.90 14.31
C VAL A 126 6.77 21.62 15.64
N GLY A 127 6.31 22.87 15.57
CA GLY A 127 6.08 23.70 16.76
C GLY A 127 5.07 23.07 17.73
N GLU A 128 5.10 23.51 18.97
CA GLU A 128 4.15 23.12 20.02
C GLU A 128 2.74 23.69 19.79
N ALA A 129 1.75 23.07 20.41
CA ALA A 129 0.39 23.61 20.51
C ALA A 129 0.37 24.85 21.42
N LYS A 130 -0.46 25.83 21.03
CA LYS A 130 -0.66 27.09 21.77
C LYS A 130 -2.12 27.24 22.16
N GLY A 131 -2.42 26.98 23.43
CA GLY A 131 -3.78 27.05 23.93
C GLY A 131 -4.66 25.95 23.33
N ARG A 132 -5.57 26.32 22.43
CA ARG A 132 -6.44 25.36 21.71
C ARG A 132 -5.98 25.08 20.28
N ASP A 133 -4.95 25.78 19.83
CA ASP A 133 -4.44 25.65 18.46
C ASP A 133 -3.25 24.69 18.46
N SER A 134 -3.30 23.69 17.57
CA SER A 134 -2.18 22.78 17.35
C SER A 134 -1.00 23.52 16.71
N GLY A 135 0.20 23.00 16.92
CA GLY A 135 1.35 23.37 16.10
C GLY A 135 1.24 22.71 14.72
N TYR A 136 1.70 23.40 13.68
CA TYR A 136 1.65 22.89 12.31
C TYR A 136 2.96 23.14 11.58
N THR A 137 3.30 22.21 10.71
CA THR A 137 4.32 22.41 9.68
C THR A 137 3.85 21.76 8.38
N GLU A 138 4.19 22.39 7.26
CA GLU A 138 3.97 21.84 5.93
C GLU A 138 5.19 22.18 5.06
N ILE A 139 5.98 21.16 4.74
CA ILE A 139 7.27 21.32 4.08
C ILE A 139 7.29 20.42 2.85
N THR A 140 7.62 20.99 1.69
CA THR A 140 7.84 20.20 0.47
C THR A 140 9.10 19.37 0.64
N LEU A 141 9.00 18.04 0.52
CA LEU A 141 10.16 17.14 0.56
C LEU A 141 10.92 17.17 -0.76
N GLY A 142 10.21 17.14 -1.89
CA GLY A 142 10.78 17.18 -3.23
C GLY A 142 9.91 16.46 -4.26
N CYS A 143 10.42 16.32 -5.49
CA CYS A 143 9.71 15.71 -6.61
C CYS A 143 10.19 14.28 -6.87
N PRO A 144 9.33 13.25 -6.73
CA PRO A 144 9.71 11.88 -7.04
C PRO A 144 10.10 11.72 -8.53
N GLN A 145 11.22 11.05 -8.79
CA GLN A 145 11.82 10.93 -10.11
C GLN A 145 11.50 9.59 -10.78
N ASP A 146 11.53 9.57 -12.12
CA ASP A 146 11.37 8.37 -12.95
C ASP A 146 10.13 7.53 -12.67
N ILE A 147 9.02 8.14 -12.26
CA ILE A 147 7.81 7.40 -11.88
C ILE A 147 7.08 6.86 -13.12
N SER A 148 6.79 5.55 -13.08
CA SER A 148 5.84 4.91 -13.99
C SER A 148 4.42 4.96 -13.42
N ARG A 149 4.27 4.55 -12.15
CA ARG A 149 3.00 4.48 -11.43
C ARG A 149 3.19 4.81 -9.96
N TRP A 150 2.12 5.24 -9.33
CA TRP A 150 2.08 5.39 -7.88
C TRP A 150 0.84 4.72 -7.29
N PHE A 151 0.98 4.31 -6.04
CA PHE A 151 -0.05 3.79 -5.17
C PHE A 151 0.03 4.52 -3.84
N SER A 152 -1.10 4.75 -3.19
CA SER A 152 -1.13 5.36 -1.87
C SER A 152 -2.29 4.83 -1.05
N ILE A 153 -2.07 4.72 0.26
CA ILE A 153 -3.13 4.58 1.24
C ILE A 153 -3.40 5.96 1.82
N VAL A 154 -4.59 6.50 1.53
CA VAL A 154 -5.03 7.82 2.01
C VAL A 154 -6.01 7.69 3.16
N ARG A 155 -6.03 8.68 4.04
CA ARG A 155 -7.11 8.91 5.00
C ARG A 155 -8.34 9.36 4.24
N HIS A 156 -9.25 8.43 3.98
CA HIS A 156 -10.51 8.76 3.32
C HIS A 156 -11.35 9.68 4.21
N TRP A 157 -11.32 9.43 5.52
CA TRP A 157 -11.88 10.24 6.62
C TRP A 157 -11.30 9.71 7.94
N SER A 158 -11.71 10.25 9.08
CA SER A 158 -11.10 9.95 10.40
C SER A 158 -10.91 8.45 10.68
N PRO A 159 -11.90 7.57 10.43
CA PRO A 159 -11.78 6.15 10.78
C PRO A 159 -11.30 5.25 9.62
N TRP A 160 -11.22 5.75 8.39
CA TRP A 160 -11.02 4.86 7.23
C TRP A 160 -9.91 5.29 6.30
N PHE A 161 -9.18 4.28 5.86
CA PHE A 161 -8.21 4.38 4.79
C PHE A 161 -8.82 3.92 3.46
N ALA A 162 -8.29 4.44 2.36
CA ALA A 162 -8.66 3.99 1.02
C ALA A 162 -7.45 3.97 0.09
N PRO A 163 -7.41 3.06 -0.89
CA PRO A 163 -6.37 3.07 -1.90
C PRO A 163 -6.60 4.21 -2.89
N ARG A 164 -5.49 4.77 -3.37
CA ARG A 164 -5.39 5.67 -4.52
C ARG A 164 -4.24 5.19 -5.40
N HIS A 165 -4.36 5.42 -6.69
CA HIS A 165 -3.29 5.09 -7.62
C HIS A 165 -3.31 6.03 -8.82
N GLY A 166 -2.17 6.11 -9.50
CA GLY A 166 -2.02 6.90 -10.70
C GLY A 166 -0.76 6.54 -11.47
N LYS A 167 -0.40 7.39 -12.42
CA LYS A 167 0.71 7.17 -13.35
C LYS A 167 1.91 8.07 -13.03
N SER A 168 2.35 8.87 -13.99
CA SER A 168 3.64 9.57 -13.99
C SER A 168 3.74 10.78 -13.05
N LYS A 169 2.62 11.27 -12.52
CA LYS A 169 2.59 12.43 -11.61
C LYS A 169 1.86 12.06 -10.34
N PHE A 170 2.50 12.27 -9.19
CA PHE A 170 1.86 12.07 -7.90
C PHE A 170 0.71 13.08 -7.72
N SER A 171 -0.48 12.59 -7.38
CA SER A 171 -1.68 13.43 -7.29
C SER A 171 -2.73 12.79 -6.39
N ALA A 172 -2.34 12.37 -5.19
CA ALA A 172 -3.31 11.93 -4.18
C ALA A 172 -4.29 13.07 -3.84
N ASP A 173 -5.57 12.76 -3.77
CA ASP A 173 -6.67 13.70 -3.48
C ASP A 173 -6.84 13.99 -1.99
N LYS A 174 -6.21 13.20 -1.13
CA LYS A 174 -6.31 13.26 0.33
C LYS A 174 -4.97 12.94 0.98
N ASP A 175 -4.88 13.21 2.27
CA ASP A 175 -3.72 12.93 3.12
C ASP A 175 -3.33 11.45 3.08
N SER A 176 -2.14 11.16 2.57
CA SER A 176 -1.55 9.84 2.47
C SER A 176 -0.80 9.46 3.74
N ILE A 177 -0.98 8.23 4.23
CA ILE A 177 -0.12 7.64 5.27
C ILE A 177 1.02 6.85 4.65
N LEU A 178 0.72 6.18 3.53
CA LEU A 178 1.68 5.39 2.76
C LEU A 178 1.63 5.84 1.31
N VAL A 179 2.79 5.97 0.68
CA VAL A 179 2.92 6.19 -0.77
C VAL A 179 3.99 5.25 -1.31
N SER A 180 3.71 4.63 -2.45
CA SER A 180 4.66 3.79 -3.19
C SER A 180 4.74 4.27 -4.63
N PHE A 181 5.95 4.39 -5.15
CA PHE A 181 6.25 4.76 -6.52
C PHE A 181 6.95 3.59 -7.21
N LEU A 182 6.33 3.05 -8.25
CA LEU A 182 6.99 2.16 -9.19
C LEU A 182 7.76 3.01 -10.20
N ARG A 183 9.08 2.88 -10.19
CA ARG A 183 10.00 3.61 -11.06
C ARG A 183 10.21 2.91 -12.40
N ASN A 184 10.70 3.66 -13.39
CA ASN A 184 11.01 3.17 -14.72
C ASN A 184 12.16 2.14 -14.75
N ASP A 185 13.02 2.16 -13.74
CA ASP A 185 14.08 1.16 -13.50
C ASP A 185 13.57 -0.12 -12.80
N GLY A 186 12.26 -0.21 -12.55
CA GLY A 186 11.59 -1.35 -11.93
C GLY A 186 11.76 -1.47 -10.41
N PHE A 187 12.29 -0.44 -9.74
CA PHE A 187 12.33 -0.38 -8.28
C PHE A 187 11.07 0.29 -7.71
N HIS A 188 10.76 -0.06 -6.47
CA HIS A 188 9.71 0.55 -5.68
C HIS A 188 10.34 1.51 -4.66
N MET A 189 9.98 2.79 -4.72
CA MET A 189 10.26 3.74 -3.64
C MET A 189 9.03 3.87 -2.77
N VAL A 190 9.14 3.53 -1.49
CA VAL A 190 8.03 3.54 -0.54
C VAL A 190 8.32 4.58 0.54
N LEU A 191 7.32 5.38 0.88
CA LEU A 191 7.35 6.34 1.98
C LEU A 191 6.20 6.05 2.94
N LEU A 192 6.51 6.02 4.23
CA LEU A 192 5.59 5.80 5.33
C LEU A 192 5.66 6.98 6.30
N ALA A 193 4.55 7.71 6.44
CA ALA A 193 4.44 8.75 7.46
C ALA A 193 4.16 8.12 8.83
N ILE A 194 4.96 8.50 9.84
CA ILE A 194 4.83 8.00 11.20
C ILE A 194 3.99 8.99 12.01
N SER A 195 2.88 8.48 12.57
CA SER A 195 1.89 9.25 13.32
C SER A 195 1.56 8.58 14.64
N GLY A 196 1.00 9.35 15.57
CA GLY A 196 0.57 8.86 16.89
C GLY A 196 1.67 8.82 17.93
N LEU A 197 2.88 9.25 17.57
CA LEU A 197 4.04 9.39 18.44
C LEU A 197 4.10 10.83 18.95
N ASP A 198 4.35 11.04 20.24
CA ASP A 198 4.47 12.36 20.85
C ASP A 198 3.28 13.32 20.60
N SER A 199 2.06 12.80 20.39
CA SER A 199 0.87 13.59 19.97
C SER A 199 1.01 14.28 18.60
N ILE A 200 1.80 13.68 17.70
CA ILE A 200 2.05 14.20 16.35
C ILE A 200 1.35 13.34 15.30
N LEU A 201 0.57 13.98 14.45
CA LEU A 201 0.06 13.42 13.20
C LEU A 201 0.96 13.88 12.06
N THR A 202 1.50 12.95 11.27
CA THR A 202 2.25 13.23 10.05
C THR A 202 1.55 12.57 8.86
N VAL A 203 1.41 13.32 7.77
CA VAL A 203 0.81 12.83 6.51
C VAL A 203 1.63 13.31 5.31
N LEU A 204 1.48 12.60 4.20
CA LEU A 204 2.06 12.96 2.90
C LEU A 204 0.95 13.50 2.00
N LYS A 205 1.21 14.60 1.30
CA LYS A 205 0.29 15.22 0.34
C LYS A 205 0.98 15.35 -1.01
N ALA A 206 0.16 15.42 -2.06
CA ALA A 206 0.62 15.80 -3.40
C ALA A 206 0.31 17.27 -3.65
N ASP A 207 1.31 18.04 -4.09
CA ASP A 207 1.04 19.40 -4.56
C ASP A 207 0.62 19.43 -6.05
N SER A 208 0.32 20.63 -6.56
CA SER A 208 -0.07 20.82 -7.96
C SER A 208 1.03 20.47 -8.98
N LYS A 209 2.30 20.35 -8.57
CA LYS A 209 3.44 19.97 -9.41
C LYS A 209 3.77 18.48 -9.32
N GLY A 210 3.17 17.76 -8.36
CA GLY A 210 3.44 16.36 -8.07
C GLY A 210 4.57 16.14 -7.09
N ASN A 211 4.96 17.19 -6.35
CA ASN A 211 5.89 17.06 -5.24
C ASN A 211 5.23 16.34 -4.06
N ILE A 212 6.05 15.67 -3.28
CA ILE A 212 5.68 15.14 -1.98
C ILE A 212 5.78 16.28 -0.97
N VAL A 213 4.68 16.56 -0.30
CA VAL A 213 4.60 17.54 0.79
C VAL A 213 4.37 16.78 2.09
N VAL A 214 5.21 17.01 3.09
CA VAL A 214 5.03 16.43 4.43
C VAL A 214 4.29 17.46 5.27
N SER A 215 3.13 17.09 5.79
CA SER A 215 2.34 17.93 6.68
C SER A 215 2.24 17.25 8.04
N SER A 216 2.56 18.00 9.09
CA SER A 216 2.43 17.53 10.45
C SER A 216 1.64 18.48 11.32
N ARG A 217 0.88 17.89 12.23
CA ARG A 217 0.11 18.56 13.28
C ARG A 217 0.61 18.03 14.63
N ASN A 218 0.92 18.94 15.54
CA ASN A 218 1.37 18.63 16.88
C ASN A 218 0.34 19.16 17.90
N ASP A 219 -0.30 18.25 18.62
CA ASP A 219 -1.23 18.59 19.70
C ASP A 219 -0.54 18.65 21.08
N GLY A 220 0.77 18.37 21.14
CA GLY A 220 1.58 18.40 22.35
C GLY A 220 1.99 19.81 22.78
N LEU A 221 2.31 19.96 24.08
CA LEU A 221 2.72 21.23 24.70
C LEU A 221 4.21 21.56 24.54
N SER A 222 4.94 20.76 23.77
CA SER A 222 6.36 20.96 23.47
C SER A 222 6.62 20.81 21.98
N GLU A 223 7.74 21.34 21.52
CA GLU A 223 8.20 21.11 20.15
C GLU A 223 8.28 19.60 19.87
N GLY A 224 7.77 19.22 18.71
CA GLY A 224 7.68 17.84 18.26
C GLY A 224 8.57 17.57 17.05
N THR A 225 8.66 16.30 16.66
CA THR A 225 9.40 15.86 15.47
C THR A 225 8.46 15.23 14.44
N THR A 226 8.42 15.84 13.25
CA THR A 226 7.86 15.23 12.03
C THR A 226 8.70 14.01 11.67
N ARG A 227 8.08 12.87 11.36
CA ARG A 227 8.79 11.62 11.04
C ARG A 227 8.21 10.94 9.79
N VAL A 228 9.05 10.75 8.79
CA VAL A 228 8.75 9.95 7.60
C VAL A 228 9.87 8.94 7.40
N LEU A 229 9.52 7.69 7.12
CA LEU A 229 10.47 6.68 6.69
C LEU A 229 10.38 6.50 5.18
N ALA A 230 11.51 6.34 4.50
CA ALA A 230 11.55 5.99 3.10
C ALA A 230 12.47 4.79 2.85
N SER A 231 12.18 3.97 1.85
CA SER A 231 13.05 2.90 1.39
C SER A 231 12.85 2.62 -0.10
N VAL A 232 13.86 2.03 -0.73
CA VAL A 232 13.82 1.59 -2.12
C VAL A 232 14.18 0.11 -2.18
N GLY A 233 13.38 -0.67 -2.91
CA GLY A 233 13.62 -2.10 -3.09
C GLY A 233 13.01 -2.65 -4.37
N ARG A 234 13.25 -3.95 -4.60
CA ARG A 234 12.87 -4.64 -5.85
C ARG A 234 11.40 -5.03 -5.90
N ASP A 235 10.77 -5.15 -4.75
CA ASP A 235 9.36 -5.51 -4.61
C ASP A 235 8.72 -4.64 -3.53
N LEU A 236 7.41 -4.41 -3.67
CA LEU A 236 6.67 -3.55 -2.75
C LEU A 236 6.63 -4.14 -1.33
N ASP A 237 6.34 -5.44 -1.22
CA ASP A 237 5.99 -6.08 0.04
C ASP A 237 7.19 -6.16 0.98
N SER A 238 8.37 -6.58 0.49
CA SER A 238 9.60 -6.60 1.27
C SER A 238 10.05 -5.19 1.67
N THR A 239 9.94 -4.23 0.75
CA THR A 239 10.31 -2.83 0.99
C THR A 239 9.41 -2.23 2.07
N LEU A 240 8.10 -2.47 1.99
CA LEU A 240 7.14 -2.05 3.00
C LEU A 240 7.37 -2.77 4.33
N GLY A 241 7.64 -4.07 4.31
CA GLY A 241 7.91 -4.86 5.51
C GLY A 241 9.09 -4.30 6.31
N ILE A 242 10.16 -3.86 5.65
CA ILE A 242 11.30 -3.20 6.31
C ILE A 242 10.90 -1.87 6.94
N LEU A 243 10.09 -1.05 6.24
CA LEU A 243 9.58 0.20 6.81
C LEU A 243 8.68 -0.04 8.02
N MET A 244 7.83 -1.08 7.97
CA MET A 244 6.97 -1.46 9.09
C MET A 244 7.77 -1.97 10.28
N ASN A 245 8.82 -2.77 10.05
CA ASN A 245 9.73 -3.20 11.12
C ASN A 245 10.41 -2.00 11.78
N ARG A 246 10.89 -1.04 10.96
CA ARG A 246 11.51 0.18 11.48
C ARG A 246 10.50 1.07 12.24
N ALA A 247 9.27 1.18 11.75
CA ALA A 247 8.20 1.88 12.45
C ALA A 247 7.89 1.23 13.81
N ARG A 248 7.89 -0.10 13.88
CA ARG A 248 7.68 -0.87 15.13
C ARG A 248 8.80 -0.62 16.13
N GLU A 249 10.06 -0.59 15.68
CA GLU A 249 11.20 -0.26 16.55
C GLU A 249 11.05 1.13 17.17
N ILE A 250 10.67 2.13 16.37
CA ILE A 250 10.46 3.51 16.84
C ILE A 250 9.34 3.54 17.88
N ALA A 251 8.18 2.93 17.59
CA ALA A 251 7.05 2.89 18.51
C ALA A 251 7.40 2.16 19.82
N SER A 252 8.15 1.05 19.75
CA SER A 252 8.60 0.31 20.94
C SER A 252 9.58 1.11 21.80
N GLN A 253 10.50 1.87 21.18
CA GLN A 253 11.44 2.71 21.92
C GLN A 253 10.71 3.80 22.72
N GLU A 254 9.70 4.44 22.13
CA GLU A 254 8.89 5.44 22.81
C GLU A 254 8.09 4.85 23.98
N GLN A 255 7.53 3.66 23.82
CA GLN A 255 6.85 2.98 24.94
C GLN A 255 7.79 2.69 26.12
N VAL A 256 9.06 2.35 25.83
CA VAL A 256 10.08 2.14 26.86
C VAL A 256 10.43 3.47 27.54
N GLU A 257 10.62 4.55 26.78
CA GLU A 257 10.94 5.88 27.29
C GLU A 257 9.82 6.49 28.14
N LEU A 258 8.56 6.22 27.79
CA LEU A 258 7.38 6.60 28.57
C LEU A 258 7.19 5.76 29.86
N GLY A 259 8.12 4.85 30.18
CA GLY A 259 8.07 4.03 31.39
C GLY A 259 7.01 2.91 31.34
N ASN A 260 6.43 2.64 30.17
CA ASN A 260 5.40 1.60 30.00
C ASN A 260 5.97 0.20 29.74
N ALA A 261 7.30 0.04 29.79
CA ALA A 261 7.99 -1.24 29.57
C ALA A 261 7.59 -2.34 30.56
N GLU A 262 7.12 -1.98 31.76
CA GLU A 262 6.80 -2.95 32.82
C GLU A 262 5.33 -3.44 32.83
N ALA A 263 4.42 -2.81 32.05
CA ALA A 263 2.99 -3.14 32.11
C ALA A 263 2.47 -4.06 30.98
N GLN A 264 3.20 -4.23 29.87
CA GLN A 264 2.73 -5.04 28.73
C GLN A 264 3.49 -6.36 28.50
N LEU A 265 4.63 -6.55 29.17
CA LEU A 265 5.37 -7.82 29.18
C LEU A 265 5.03 -8.72 30.38
N GLN A 266 4.23 -8.21 31.34
CA GLN A 266 3.62 -9.05 32.39
C GLN A 266 2.38 -9.78 31.85
N THR A 267 2.64 -10.87 31.16
CA THR A 267 2.06 -12.18 31.50
C THR A 267 0.54 -12.24 31.73
N TYR A 268 -0.26 -12.24 30.66
CA TYR A 268 -1.41 -13.14 30.64
C TYR A 268 -0.90 -14.58 30.42
N GLY A 269 -0.51 -15.23 31.52
CA GLY A 269 -0.48 -16.70 31.63
C GLY A 269 0.33 -17.50 30.60
N GLY A 270 1.51 -17.02 30.17
CA GLY A 270 2.40 -17.83 29.30
C GLY A 270 1.90 -18.03 27.87
N VAL A 271 0.99 -17.19 27.39
CA VAL A 271 0.59 -17.15 25.97
C VAL A 271 1.72 -16.47 25.19
N GLU A 272 2.39 -17.23 24.31
CA GLU A 272 3.35 -16.64 23.36
C GLU A 272 2.65 -15.56 22.51
N PRO A 273 3.30 -14.43 22.17
CA PRO A 273 2.66 -13.29 21.47
C PRO A 273 2.25 -13.57 20.00
N LYS A 274 2.09 -14.83 19.60
CA LYS A 274 1.67 -15.24 18.25
C LYS A 274 0.25 -14.79 17.89
N TRP A 275 -0.60 -14.51 18.88
CA TRP A 275 -1.95 -14.02 18.64
C TRP A 275 -1.97 -12.63 17.99
N TYR A 276 -1.00 -11.76 18.31
CA TYR A 276 -0.88 -10.44 17.67
C TYR A 276 -0.53 -10.56 16.20
N GLU A 277 0.34 -11.51 15.84
CA GLU A 277 0.68 -11.81 14.44
C GLU A 277 -0.57 -12.27 13.67
N PHE A 278 -1.37 -13.18 14.23
CA PHE A 278 -2.64 -13.56 13.60
C PHE A 278 -3.63 -12.41 13.49
N TRP A 279 -3.66 -11.51 14.47
CA TRP A 279 -4.54 -10.33 14.47
C TRP A 279 -4.12 -9.29 13.42
N TYR A 280 -2.83 -9.01 13.29
CA TYR A 280 -2.30 -7.99 12.39
C TYR A 280 -2.07 -8.48 10.95
N ASP A 281 -1.60 -9.73 10.78
CA ASP A 281 -1.15 -10.26 9.50
C ASP A 281 -2.15 -11.24 8.87
N GLY A 282 -3.20 -11.62 9.61
CA GLY A 282 -4.18 -12.58 9.15
C GLY A 282 -5.48 -11.94 8.61
N LEU A 283 -6.18 -12.68 7.74
CA LEU A 283 -7.44 -12.23 7.15
C LEU A 283 -8.54 -12.21 8.22
N GLY A 284 -9.04 -11.03 8.55
CA GLY A 284 -10.18 -10.84 9.47
C GLY A 284 -11.53 -10.79 8.76
N TYR A 285 -12.57 -11.31 9.41
CA TYR A 285 -13.96 -11.19 8.98
C TYR A 285 -14.76 -10.36 9.99
N CYS A 286 -15.42 -9.31 9.53
CA CYS A 286 -16.29 -8.44 10.33
C CYS A 286 -17.75 -8.67 9.93
N THR A 287 -18.63 -8.81 10.93
CA THR A 287 -20.05 -9.11 10.71
C THR A 287 -20.86 -7.91 10.23
N TRP A 288 -20.44 -6.66 10.43
CA TRP A 288 -21.25 -5.49 10.11
C TRP A 288 -21.63 -5.38 8.63
N ASN A 289 -20.63 -5.35 7.75
CA ASN A 289 -20.84 -5.18 6.31
C ASN A 289 -21.44 -6.42 5.63
N SER A 290 -21.35 -7.58 6.28
CA SER A 290 -21.72 -8.88 5.71
C SER A 290 -23.07 -9.40 6.20
N LEU A 291 -23.33 -9.29 7.51
CA LEU A 291 -24.52 -9.83 8.19
C LEU A 291 -25.45 -8.73 8.72
N GLY A 292 -24.97 -7.49 8.83
CA GLY A 292 -25.75 -6.36 9.34
C GLY A 292 -25.99 -6.43 10.85
N GLN A 293 -26.98 -5.65 11.30
CA GLN A 293 -27.26 -5.42 12.73
C GLN A 293 -28.06 -6.53 13.42
N ASP A 294 -28.82 -7.32 12.66
CA ASP A 294 -29.65 -8.40 13.19
C ASP A 294 -28.81 -9.69 13.30
N LEU A 295 -27.82 -9.66 14.19
CA LEU A 295 -26.89 -10.78 14.37
C LEU A 295 -27.54 -11.92 15.13
N SER A 296 -27.32 -13.15 14.64
CA SER A 296 -27.67 -14.38 15.34
C SER A 296 -26.53 -15.38 15.23
N GLU A 297 -26.47 -16.32 16.18
CA GLU A 297 -25.51 -17.43 16.14
C GLU A 297 -25.60 -18.19 14.81
N GLU A 298 -26.82 -18.46 14.33
CA GLU A 298 -27.06 -19.15 13.07
C GLU A 298 -26.46 -18.41 11.86
N LYS A 299 -26.64 -17.09 11.78
CA LYS A 299 -26.08 -16.28 10.68
C LYS A 299 -24.55 -16.28 10.71
N ILE A 300 -23.95 -16.20 11.90
CA ILE A 300 -22.51 -16.22 12.07
C ILE A 300 -21.96 -17.59 11.65
N LEU A 301 -22.53 -18.69 12.16
CA LEU A 301 -22.10 -20.04 11.82
C LEU A 301 -22.25 -20.33 10.32
N HIS A 302 -23.37 -19.95 9.71
CA HIS A 302 -23.57 -20.10 8.28
C HIS A 302 -22.51 -19.34 7.47
N ALA A 303 -22.18 -18.10 7.85
CA ALA A 303 -21.14 -17.34 7.19
C ALA A 303 -19.75 -17.98 7.32
N LEU A 304 -19.41 -18.50 8.51
CA LEU A 304 -18.14 -19.21 8.72
C LEU A 304 -18.06 -20.50 7.91
N GLU A 305 -19.16 -21.26 7.85
CA GLU A 305 -19.26 -22.44 6.99
C GLU A 305 -19.10 -22.09 5.51
N ASP A 306 -19.70 -21.00 5.04
CA ASP A 306 -19.58 -20.56 3.65
C ASP A 306 -18.15 -20.14 3.33
N LEU A 307 -17.46 -19.43 4.24
CA LEU A 307 -16.05 -19.11 4.10
C LEU A 307 -15.20 -20.39 4.00
N ASP A 308 -15.43 -21.37 4.88
CA ASP A 308 -14.70 -22.65 4.85
C ASP A 308 -14.97 -23.46 3.58
N LYS A 309 -16.25 -23.56 3.15
CA LYS A 309 -16.67 -24.23 1.90
C LYS A 309 -16.00 -23.63 0.67
N ASN A 310 -15.72 -22.32 0.69
CA ASN A 310 -15.04 -21.60 -0.38
C ASN A 310 -13.51 -21.50 -0.16
N ASN A 311 -12.96 -22.24 0.81
CA ASN A 311 -11.55 -22.28 1.15
C ASN A 311 -10.96 -20.90 1.52
N ILE A 312 -11.79 -20.02 2.08
CA ILE A 312 -11.38 -18.72 2.62
C ILE A 312 -11.07 -18.91 4.11
N ARG A 313 -9.78 -18.94 4.43
CA ARG A 313 -9.31 -19.10 5.82
C ARG A 313 -9.19 -17.74 6.48
N ILE A 314 -10.01 -17.51 7.50
CA ILE A 314 -9.91 -16.33 8.36
C ILE A 314 -9.13 -16.67 9.62
N SER A 315 -8.34 -15.73 10.12
CA SER A 315 -7.63 -15.84 11.41
C SER A 315 -8.38 -15.14 12.53
N ASN A 316 -9.23 -14.15 12.21
CA ASN A 316 -9.93 -13.32 13.17
C ASN A 316 -11.41 -13.18 12.79
N LEU A 317 -12.29 -13.29 13.79
CA LEU A 317 -13.72 -12.97 13.68
C LEU A 317 -14.01 -11.76 14.56
N ILE A 318 -14.53 -10.70 13.95
CA ILE A 318 -15.02 -9.50 14.63
C ILE A 318 -16.55 -9.56 14.60
N ILE A 319 -17.15 -9.83 15.76
CA ILE A 319 -18.58 -9.70 15.97
C ILE A 319 -18.84 -8.22 16.29
N ASP A 320 -19.37 -7.51 15.30
CA ASP A 320 -19.65 -6.07 15.37
C ASP A 320 -20.90 -5.75 16.20
N ASP A 321 -21.29 -4.49 16.23
CA ASP A 321 -22.37 -3.95 17.08
C ASP A 321 -23.69 -4.75 17.00
N ASN A 322 -24.49 -4.62 18.07
CA ASN A 322 -25.80 -5.28 18.28
C ASN A 322 -25.78 -6.80 18.53
N TRP A 323 -24.65 -7.39 18.92
CA TRP A 323 -24.61 -8.77 19.45
C TRP A 323 -25.20 -8.90 20.87
N GLN A 324 -25.24 -7.79 21.61
CA GLN A 324 -25.73 -7.74 22.99
C GLN A 324 -27.24 -7.52 23.05
N SER A 325 -27.90 -8.13 24.05
CA SER A 325 -29.30 -7.82 24.36
C SER A 325 -29.40 -6.50 25.13
N LEU A 326 -30.20 -5.57 24.63
CA LEU A 326 -30.53 -4.35 25.38
C LEU A 326 -31.58 -4.67 26.44
N VAL A 327 -31.17 -4.67 27.71
CA VAL A 327 -32.14 -4.65 28.82
C VAL A 327 -32.59 -3.21 28.98
N TYR A 328 -33.83 -2.91 28.58
CA TYR A 328 -34.49 -1.67 28.99
C TYR A 328 -34.77 -1.77 30.49
N LEU A 329 -33.82 -1.30 31.31
CA LEU A 329 -34.15 -0.88 32.65
C LEU A 329 -35.03 0.36 32.49
N ASN A 330 -36.29 0.27 32.92
CA ASN A 330 -37.15 1.44 33.16
C ASN A 330 -36.51 2.27 34.28
N LEU A 331 -35.48 3.03 33.94
CA LEU A 331 -34.93 4.08 34.76
C LEU A 331 -35.36 5.38 34.12
N HIS A 332 -36.18 6.10 34.87
CA HIS A 332 -36.64 7.45 34.58
C HIS A 332 -35.52 8.50 34.51
N ASP A 333 -34.25 8.09 34.44
CA ASP A 333 -33.10 8.97 34.39
C ASP A 333 -32.30 8.70 33.12
N SER A 334 -32.28 9.73 32.27
CA SER A 334 -31.57 9.85 31.01
C SER A 334 -30.10 9.45 31.12
N ILE A 335 -29.73 8.32 30.49
CA ILE A 335 -28.38 8.11 29.99
C ILE A 335 -28.48 8.20 28.46
N ALA A 336 -28.22 9.40 27.95
CA ALA A 336 -27.85 9.55 26.56
C ALA A 336 -26.51 8.83 26.39
N LEU A 337 -26.49 7.76 25.59
CA LEU A 337 -25.26 7.33 24.95
C LEU A 337 -24.88 8.49 24.02
N ALA A 338 -23.92 9.30 24.45
CA ALA A 338 -23.34 10.32 23.62
C ALA A 338 -22.60 9.62 22.48
N ASP A 339 -22.94 10.02 21.25
CA ASP A 339 -22.13 9.76 20.07
C ASP A 339 -20.66 10.09 20.40
N PHE A 340 -19.77 9.14 20.13
CA PHE A 340 -18.34 9.42 20.11
C PHE A 340 -18.06 10.25 18.84
N GLU A 341 -17.84 11.55 19.02
CA GLU A 341 -17.25 12.45 18.00
C GLU A 341 -15.78 12.10 17.72
#